data_AF-A0A0R3SVS7-F1
#
_entry.id   AF-A0A0R3SVS7-F1
#
_cell.length_a   1.000
_cell.length_b   1.000
_cell.length_c   1.000
_cell.angle_alpha   90.00
_cell.angle_beta   90.00
_cell.angle_gamma   90.00
#
_symmetry.space_group_name_H-M   'P 1'
#
loop_
_entity.id
_entity.type
_entity.pdbx_description
1 polymer ?
#
loop_
_entity_poly.entity_id
_entity_poly.type
_entity_poly.pdbx_seq_one_letter_code
_entity_poly.pdbx_strand_id
1 'polypeptide(L)'
;MPIDVIKRCMQNLPNVKNVEGIKDYMKFTYKLYPKTLEKLHFGEKLTVESTKRLMLSDLLKDLDKGEYRHALIKKKYYKEAFSSMTYEEMAYVLTRLRPDYFLSEMPVDVIRRCVENLPTVKNVEGFNSINKFDFKNYPLTMRIYMLDKTKEETVENTKELMLSETFTHSEYYEAVCERKHFKEAFASMTYEEMLEVLKKVGEIDEFLSQMSKSVIKRCVENVPKVKGAENLVVATFDNFYYPKTLKKLYGDSTMKFI
;
A
#
# COMPACT_ATOMS: atom_id res chain seq x y z
N MET A 1 -2.11 -42.24 0.23
CA MET A 1 -1.31 -42.93 -0.81
C MET A 1 0.17 -42.63 -0.61
N PRO A 2 1.05 -43.64 -0.58
CA PRO A 2 2.50 -43.46 -0.52
C PRO A 2 3.04 -42.67 -1.73
N ILE A 3 4.13 -41.91 -1.55
CA ILE A 3 4.74 -41.09 -2.62
C ILE A 3 5.14 -41.94 -3.83
N ASP A 4 5.66 -43.15 -3.61
CA ASP A 4 6.12 -44.02 -4.70
C ASP A 4 4.97 -44.53 -5.56
N VAL A 5 3.78 -44.72 -4.96
CA VAL A 5 2.56 -45.08 -5.69
C VAL A 5 2.08 -43.89 -6.53
N ILE A 6 2.12 -42.67 -5.99
CA ILE A 6 1.77 -41.45 -6.72
C ILE A 6 2.71 -41.25 -7.92
N LYS A 7 4.03 -41.37 -7.71
CA LYS A 7 5.05 -41.27 -8.77
C LYS A 7 4.80 -42.30 -9.88
N ARG A 8 4.56 -43.55 -9.50
CA ARG A 8 4.30 -44.64 -10.44
C ARG A 8 3.01 -44.41 -11.23
N CYS A 9 1.95 -43.89 -10.60
CA CYS A 9 0.73 -43.50 -11.32
C CYS A 9 1.00 -42.38 -12.33
N MET A 10 1.64 -41.29 -11.91
CA MET A 10 1.91 -40.13 -12.78
C MET A 10 2.84 -40.45 -13.95
N GLN A 11 3.82 -41.34 -13.78
CA GLN A 11 4.74 -41.76 -14.86
C GLN A 11 4.08 -42.70 -15.87
N ASN A 12 3.10 -43.50 -15.45
CA ASN A 12 2.48 -44.51 -16.32
C ASN A 12 1.17 -44.06 -16.97
N LEU A 13 0.46 -43.08 -16.39
CA LEU A 13 -0.78 -42.52 -16.94
C LEU A 13 -0.63 -41.91 -18.37
N PRO A 14 0.45 -41.18 -18.70
CA PRO A 14 0.66 -40.66 -20.06
C PRO A 14 0.84 -41.75 -21.12
N ASN A 15 1.20 -42.97 -20.72
CA ASN A 15 1.43 -44.11 -21.62
C ASN A 15 0.16 -44.93 -21.91
N VAL A 16 -0.99 -44.56 -21.33
CA VAL A 16 -2.28 -45.18 -21.65
C VAL A 16 -2.77 -44.63 -22.99
N LYS A 17 -2.30 -45.23 -24.09
CA LYS A 17 -2.47 -44.71 -25.46
C LYS A 17 -3.89 -44.79 -26.05
N ASN A 18 -4.83 -45.51 -25.44
CA ASN A 18 -6.05 -45.97 -26.12
C ASN A 18 -7.39 -45.56 -25.48
N VAL A 19 -7.49 -44.38 -24.85
CA VAL A 19 -8.82 -43.85 -24.49
C VAL A 19 -9.00 -42.46 -25.10
N GLU A 20 -9.65 -42.42 -26.26
CA GLU A 20 -10.17 -41.18 -26.85
C GLU A 20 -11.06 -40.48 -25.81
N GLY A 21 -10.71 -39.24 -25.46
CA GLY A 21 -11.37 -38.44 -24.40
C GLY A 21 -10.55 -38.20 -23.13
N ILE A 22 -9.46 -38.96 -22.90
CA ILE A 22 -8.66 -38.86 -21.66
C ILE A 22 -7.44 -37.93 -21.77
N LYS A 23 -6.91 -37.70 -22.99
CA LYS A 23 -5.67 -36.92 -23.19
C LYS A 23 -5.74 -35.47 -22.66
N ASP A 24 -6.91 -34.84 -22.74
CA ASP A 24 -7.10 -33.48 -22.21
C ASP A 24 -7.52 -33.47 -20.73
N TYR A 25 -8.13 -34.55 -20.21
CA TYR A 25 -8.56 -34.70 -18.82
C TYR A 25 -7.44 -35.07 -17.85
N MET A 26 -6.31 -35.59 -18.33
CA MET A 26 -5.19 -36.08 -17.52
C MET A 26 -4.00 -35.10 -17.39
N LYS A 27 -4.20 -33.80 -17.60
CA LYS A 27 -3.19 -32.84 -17.11
C LYS A 27 -3.27 -32.79 -15.59
N PHE A 28 -2.24 -33.30 -14.91
CA PHE A 28 -2.06 -33.14 -13.47
C PHE A 28 -1.78 -31.66 -13.16
N THR A 29 -2.83 -30.85 -13.16
CA THR A 29 -2.76 -29.42 -12.82
C THR A 29 -2.89 -29.22 -11.32
N TYR A 30 -2.29 -28.15 -10.81
CA TYR A 30 -2.46 -27.77 -9.40
C TYR A 30 -3.92 -27.48 -9.04
N LYS A 31 -4.72 -27.00 -10.01
CA LYS A 31 -6.15 -26.75 -9.83
C LYS A 31 -6.93 -28.00 -9.46
N LEU A 32 -6.59 -29.14 -10.05
CA LEU A 32 -7.29 -30.41 -9.82
C LEU A 32 -6.65 -31.23 -8.69
N TYR A 33 -5.33 -31.19 -8.53
CA TYR A 33 -4.59 -32.09 -7.63
C TYR A 33 -3.57 -31.38 -6.71
N PRO A 34 -3.96 -30.33 -5.96
CA PRO A 34 -3.02 -29.50 -5.21
C PRO A 34 -2.27 -30.30 -4.13
N LYS A 35 -3.00 -31.04 -3.28
CA LYS A 35 -2.40 -31.86 -2.21
C LYS A 35 -1.44 -32.93 -2.73
N THR A 36 -1.77 -33.55 -3.86
CA THR A 36 -0.95 -34.60 -4.48
C THR A 36 0.35 -34.02 -5.02
N LEU A 37 0.26 -32.90 -5.74
CA LEU A 37 1.43 -32.23 -6.32
C LEU A 37 2.31 -31.62 -5.22
N GLU A 38 1.73 -31.00 -4.19
CA GLU A 38 2.49 -30.50 -3.06
C GLU A 38 3.27 -31.61 -2.36
N LYS A 39 2.59 -32.72 -2.05
CA LYS A 39 3.22 -33.88 -1.43
C LYS A 39 4.35 -34.46 -2.28
N LEU A 40 4.16 -34.49 -3.60
CA LEU A 40 5.15 -35.01 -4.54
C LEU A 40 6.39 -34.12 -4.64
N HIS A 41 6.20 -32.80 -4.71
CA HIS A 41 7.29 -31.84 -4.98
C HIS A 41 7.95 -31.27 -3.73
N PHE A 42 7.22 -31.20 -2.61
CA PHE A 42 7.68 -30.53 -1.39
C PHE A 42 7.60 -31.40 -0.13
N GLY A 43 7.09 -32.63 -0.25
CA GLY A 43 6.99 -33.61 0.84
C GLY A 43 5.72 -33.49 1.67
N GLU A 44 5.58 -34.38 2.66
CA GLU A 44 4.35 -34.50 3.46
C GLU A 44 4.20 -33.43 4.54
N LYS A 45 5.31 -32.86 5.03
CA LYS A 45 5.30 -31.88 6.12
C LYS A 45 5.33 -30.46 5.57
N LEU A 46 4.31 -29.69 5.93
CA LEU A 46 4.29 -28.26 5.66
C LEU A 46 5.28 -27.54 6.60
N THR A 47 6.22 -26.82 6.01
CA THR A 47 7.25 -26.00 6.67
C THR A 47 7.33 -24.63 5.99
N VAL A 48 8.08 -23.69 6.56
CA VAL A 48 8.39 -22.40 5.92
C VAL A 48 9.07 -22.63 4.57
N GLU A 49 10.11 -23.48 4.53
CA GLU A 49 10.89 -23.77 3.32
C GLU A 49 10.07 -24.47 2.24
N SER A 50 9.25 -25.46 2.59
CA SER A 50 8.36 -26.12 1.61
C SER A 50 7.33 -25.15 1.05
N THR A 51 6.85 -24.20 1.87
CA THR A 51 5.91 -23.16 1.44
C THR A 51 6.58 -22.15 0.52
N LYS A 52 7.81 -21.73 0.84
CA LYS A 52 8.64 -20.86 -0.02
C LYS A 52 8.85 -21.50 -1.40
N ARG A 53 9.25 -22.78 -1.45
CA ARG A 53 9.42 -23.51 -2.72
C ARG A 53 8.13 -23.61 -3.52
N LEU A 54 6.99 -23.81 -2.86
CA LEU A 54 5.69 -23.82 -3.52
C LEU A 54 5.38 -22.45 -4.15
N MET A 55 5.60 -21.36 -3.42
CA MET A 55 5.37 -19.99 -3.92
C MET A 55 6.23 -19.67 -5.14
N LEU A 56 7.48 -20.13 -5.14
CA LEU A 56 8.41 -19.94 -6.25
C LEU A 56 8.23 -20.95 -7.39
N SER A 57 7.30 -21.90 -7.27
CA SER A 57 7.18 -23.01 -8.21
C SER A 57 6.38 -22.67 -9.46
N ASP A 58 6.82 -23.24 -10.58
CA ASP A 58 6.08 -23.30 -11.84
C ASP A 58 4.82 -24.17 -11.77
N LEU A 59 4.64 -24.99 -10.72
CA LEU A 59 3.41 -25.77 -10.53
C LEU A 59 2.15 -24.89 -10.49
N LEU A 60 2.33 -23.65 -10.05
CA LEU A 60 1.25 -22.68 -9.91
C LEU A 60 1.15 -21.72 -11.11
N LYS A 61 1.95 -21.91 -12.18
CA LYS A 61 2.09 -20.91 -13.26
C LYS A 61 0.82 -20.70 -14.07
N ASP A 62 0.01 -21.75 -14.19
CA ASP A 62 -1.23 -21.74 -14.96
C ASP A 62 -2.42 -21.21 -14.13
N LEU A 63 -2.20 -20.87 -12.85
CA LEU A 63 -3.23 -20.25 -12.02
C LEU A 63 -3.33 -18.77 -12.33
N ASP A 64 -4.55 -18.26 -12.40
CA ASP A 64 -4.74 -16.80 -12.43
C ASP A 64 -4.30 -16.17 -11.09
N LYS A 65 -4.15 -14.84 -11.06
CA LYS A 65 -3.66 -14.11 -9.87
C LYS A 65 -4.51 -14.34 -8.61
N GLY A 66 -5.82 -14.52 -8.77
CA GLY A 66 -6.74 -14.79 -7.67
C GLY A 66 -6.61 -16.23 -7.16
N GLU A 67 -6.55 -17.19 -8.07
CA GLU A 67 -6.32 -18.61 -7.77
C GLU A 67 -4.96 -18.82 -7.10
N TYR A 68 -3.91 -18.19 -7.62
CA TYR A 68 -2.56 -18.21 -7.06
C TYR A 68 -2.58 -17.66 -5.62
N ARG A 69 -3.17 -16.48 -5.40
CA ARG A 69 -3.31 -15.92 -4.04
C ARG A 69 -4.04 -16.88 -3.11
N HIS A 70 -5.18 -17.43 -3.54
CA HIS A 70 -5.98 -18.35 -2.72
C HIS A 70 -5.22 -19.63 -2.36
N ALA A 71 -4.41 -20.13 -3.28
CA ALA A 71 -3.54 -21.27 -3.05
C ALA A 71 -2.50 -20.97 -1.95
N LEU A 72 -1.97 -19.75 -1.90
CA LEU A 72 -0.97 -19.33 -0.93
C LEU A 72 -1.55 -19.02 0.45
N ILE A 73 -2.60 -18.20 0.56
CA ILE A 73 -3.14 -17.76 1.87
C ILE A 73 -3.68 -18.90 2.73
N LYS A 74 -4.02 -20.04 2.11
CA LYS A 74 -4.42 -21.27 2.81
C LYS A 74 -3.24 -22.01 3.46
N LYS A 75 -2.00 -21.64 3.16
CA LYS A 75 -0.81 -22.28 3.72
C LYS A 75 -0.49 -21.63 5.05
N LYS A 76 -0.36 -22.46 6.09
CA LYS A 76 -0.07 -22.01 7.46
C LYS A 76 1.10 -21.01 7.55
N TYR A 77 2.16 -21.24 6.77
CA TYR A 77 3.42 -20.49 6.85
C TYR A 77 3.63 -19.50 5.69
N TYR A 78 2.59 -19.06 4.98
CA TYR A 78 2.77 -18.25 3.78
C TYR A 78 3.41 -16.89 4.06
N LYS A 79 3.07 -16.26 5.20
CA LYS A 79 3.64 -14.96 5.59
C LYS A 79 5.12 -15.12 5.95
N GLU A 80 5.46 -16.12 6.75
CA GLU A 80 6.83 -16.43 7.18
C GLU A 80 7.69 -16.84 5.99
N ALA A 81 7.15 -17.63 5.07
CA ALA A 81 7.82 -18.02 3.84
C ALA A 81 8.14 -16.80 2.98
N PHE A 82 7.16 -15.92 2.74
CA PHE A 82 7.38 -14.67 2.03
C PHE A 82 8.40 -13.78 2.74
N SER A 83 8.31 -13.65 4.07
CA SER A 83 9.23 -12.83 4.88
C SER A 83 10.69 -13.29 4.76
N SER A 84 10.90 -14.61 4.60
CA SER A 84 12.22 -15.24 4.46
C SER A 84 12.83 -15.18 3.04
N MET A 85 12.11 -14.59 2.08
CA MET A 85 12.57 -14.49 0.70
C MET A 85 13.61 -13.37 0.52
N THR A 86 14.47 -13.55 -0.49
CA THR A 86 15.26 -12.44 -1.06
C THR A 86 14.35 -11.47 -1.80
N TYR A 87 14.88 -10.30 -2.17
CA TYR A 87 14.10 -9.29 -2.88
C TYR A 87 13.69 -9.76 -4.29
N GLU A 88 14.52 -10.55 -4.96
CA GLU A 88 14.23 -11.15 -6.26
C GLU A 88 13.11 -12.20 -6.16
N GLU A 89 13.16 -13.04 -5.13
CA GLU A 89 12.11 -14.02 -4.84
C GLU A 89 10.78 -13.34 -4.50
N MET A 90 10.80 -12.29 -3.68
CA MET A 90 9.62 -11.47 -3.39
C MET A 90 9.06 -10.83 -4.66
N ALA A 91 9.92 -10.21 -5.47
CA ALA A 91 9.54 -9.59 -6.74
C ALA A 91 8.86 -10.62 -7.65
N TYR A 92 9.45 -11.81 -7.81
CA TYR A 92 8.88 -12.91 -8.60
C TYR A 92 7.50 -13.35 -8.09
N VAL A 93 7.31 -13.47 -6.78
CA VAL A 93 6.00 -13.82 -6.21
C VAL A 93 4.97 -12.72 -6.48
N LEU A 94 5.38 -11.45 -6.37
CA LEU A 94 4.49 -10.30 -6.55
C LEU A 94 4.03 -10.10 -8.00
N THR A 95 4.83 -10.48 -9.01
CA THR A 95 4.37 -10.42 -10.42
C THR A 95 3.14 -11.31 -10.65
N ARG A 96 3.04 -12.39 -9.87
CA ARG A 96 2.00 -13.43 -9.95
C ARG A 96 0.79 -13.14 -9.06
N LEU A 97 0.81 -12.02 -8.34
CA LEU A 97 -0.25 -11.61 -7.41
C LEU A 97 -0.96 -10.33 -7.87
N ARG A 98 -2.03 -10.00 -7.12
CA ARG A 98 -2.50 -8.62 -6.95
C ARG A 98 -1.75 -8.06 -5.73
N PRO A 99 -0.64 -7.33 -5.94
CA PRO A 99 0.37 -7.18 -4.91
C PRO A 99 -0.09 -6.27 -3.76
N ASP A 100 -0.88 -5.22 -4.01
CA ASP A 100 -1.37 -4.33 -2.94
C ASP A 100 -2.23 -5.04 -1.89
N TYR A 101 -3.17 -5.88 -2.31
CA TYR A 101 -4.00 -6.68 -1.41
C TYR A 101 -3.20 -7.75 -0.65
N PHE A 102 -2.16 -8.30 -1.26
CA PHE A 102 -1.34 -9.31 -0.62
C PHE A 102 -0.39 -8.67 0.41
N LEU A 103 0.28 -7.59 0.04
CA LEU A 103 1.23 -6.90 0.89
C LEU A 103 0.56 -6.23 2.08
N SER A 104 -0.65 -5.68 1.93
CA SER A 104 -1.39 -5.11 3.06
C SER A 104 -1.76 -6.12 4.16
N GLU A 105 -1.67 -7.43 3.89
CA GLU A 105 -1.85 -8.49 4.88
C GLU A 105 -0.52 -8.99 5.48
N MET A 106 0.62 -8.52 4.99
CA MET A 106 1.95 -8.91 5.47
C MET A 106 2.30 -8.19 6.79
N PRO A 107 3.24 -8.75 7.57
CA PRO A 107 3.86 -8.02 8.67
C PRO A 107 4.43 -6.68 8.22
N VAL A 108 4.36 -5.67 9.08
CA VAL A 108 4.70 -4.29 8.74
C VAL A 108 6.18 -4.13 8.37
N ASP A 109 7.07 -4.88 9.01
CA ASP A 109 8.50 -4.93 8.67
C ASP A 109 8.74 -5.46 7.25
N VAL A 110 7.92 -6.40 6.79
CA VAL A 110 7.97 -6.92 5.42
C VAL A 110 7.45 -5.87 4.44
N ILE A 111 6.35 -5.20 4.75
CA ILE A 111 5.82 -4.09 3.93
C ILE A 111 6.90 -3.02 3.75
N ARG A 112 7.54 -2.59 4.84
CA ARG A 112 8.62 -1.60 4.84
C ARG A 112 9.77 -2.03 3.93
N ARG A 113 10.27 -3.26 4.12
CA ARG A 113 11.31 -3.85 3.26
C ARG A 113 10.91 -3.83 1.79
N CYS A 114 9.66 -4.20 1.47
CA CYS A 114 9.16 -4.23 0.10
C CYS A 114 9.14 -2.82 -0.52
N VAL A 115 8.55 -1.84 0.15
CA VAL A 115 8.41 -0.46 -0.33
C VAL A 115 9.78 0.19 -0.56
N GLU A 116 10.72 -0.01 0.37
CA GLU A 116 12.03 0.65 0.33
C GLU A 116 13.02 -0.03 -0.63
N ASN A 117 12.94 -1.35 -0.82
CA ASN A 117 14.00 -2.10 -1.52
C ASN A 117 13.56 -2.67 -2.87
N LEU A 118 12.30 -3.08 -3.06
CA LEU A 118 11.87 -3.70 -4.32
C LEU A 118 11.95 -2.78 -5.54
N PRO A 119 11.77 -1.44 -5.44
CA PRO A 119 12.02 -0.55 -6.58
C PRO A 119 13.46 -0.62 -7.12
N THR A 120 14.41 -1.15 -6.35
CA THR A 120 15.81 -1.30 -6.79
C THR A 120 16.10 -2.62 -7.48
N VAL A 121 15.20 -3.60 -7.37
CA VAL A 121 15.35 -4.94 -7.97
C VAL A 121 15.29 -4.84 -9.49
N LYS A 122 16.24 -5.48 -10.16
CA LYS A 122 16.35 -5.56 -11.62
C LYS A 122 16.33 -7.02 -12.06
N ASN A 123 16.04 -7.24 -13.34
CA ASN A 123 16.17 -8.54 -14.01
C ASN A 123 15.22 -9.65 -13.50
N VAL A 124 14.06 -9.30 -12.93
CA VAL A 124 12.99 -10.26 -12.65
C VAL A 124 11.93 -10.14 -13.75
N GLU A 125 11.73 -11.21 -14.51
CA GLU A 125 10.79 -11.22 -15.64
C GLU A 125 9.36 -10.85 -15.18
N GLY A 126 8.74 -9.92 -15.91
CA GLY A 126 7.39 -9.42 -15.59
C GLY A 126 7.32 -8.48 -14.37
N PHE A 127 8.42 -8.28 -13.64
CA PHE A 127 8.49 -7.30 -12.55
C PHE A 127 8.99 -5.97 -13.07
N ASN A 128 8.06 -5.04 -13.27
CA ASN A 128 8.42 -3.68 -13.64
C ASN A 128 8.70 -2.85 -12.40
N SER A 129 9.96 -2.78 -11.96
CA SER A 129 10.40 -1.92 -10.85
C SER A 129 10.17 -0.43 -11.09
N ILE A 130 9.84 -0.02 -12.33
CA ILE A 130 9.49 1.35 -12.70
C ILE A 130 8.04 1.70 -12.31
N ASN A 131 7.16 0.71 -12.09
CA ASN A 131 5.89 0.94 -11.44
C ASN A 131 6.18 1.13 -9.95
N LYS A 132 6.45 2.40 -9.60
CA LYS A 132 6.83 2.84 -8.26
C LYS A 132 5.85 2.24 -7.24
N PHE A 133 6.38 1.73 -6.14
CA PHE A 133 5.60 1.54 -4.93
C PHE A 133 5.12 2.92 -4.48
N ASP A 134 3.98 3.32 -5.03
CA ASP A 134 3.35 4.61 -4.85
C ASP A 134 1.88 4.44 -4.53
N PHE A 135 1.25 5.52 -4.07
CA PHE A 135 -0.15 5.47 -3.65
C PHE A 135 -1.11 5.08 -4.80
N LYS A 136 -0.78 5.45 -6.04
CA LYS A 136 -1.64 5.17 -7.20
C LYS A 136 -1.73 3.67 -7.48
N ASN A 137 -0.61 2.96 -7.34
CA ASN A 137 -0.54 1.52 -7.64
C ASN A 137 -0.72 0.64 -6.39
N TYR A 138 -0.43 1.17 -5.20
CA TYR A 138 -0.41 0.42 -3.94
C TYR A 138 -1.06 1.20 -2.78
N PRO A 139 -2.32 1.64 -2.89
CA PRO A 139 -2.94 2.50 -1.89
C PRO A 139 -3.00 1.89 -0.49
N LEU A 140 -3.33 0.60 -0.35
CA LEU A 140 -3.43 -0.05 0.96
C LEU A 140 -2.04 -0.23 1.60
N THR A 141 -1.08 -0.70 0.81
CA THR A 141 0.30 -0.94 1.25
C THR A 141 0.97 0.36 1.66
N MET A 142 0.84 1.41 0.84
CA MET A 142 1.45 2.70 1.11
C MET A 142 0.83 3.40 2.31
N ARG A 143 -0.48 3.22 2.55
CA ARG A 143 -1.14 3.68 3.78
C ARG A 143 -0.54 3.03 5.02
N ILE A 144 -0.42 1.69 5.04
CA ILE A 144 0.15 0.97 6.19
C ILE A 144 1.61 1.38 6.41
N TYR A 145 2.40 1.45 5.34
CA TYR A 145 3.77 1.91 5.38
C TYR A 145 3.89 3.32 5.95
N MET A 146 3.09 4.27 5.49
CA MET A 146 3.17 5.66 5.95
C MET A 146 2.79 5.80 7.43
N LEU A 147 1.75 5.10 7.87
CA LEU A 147 1.34 5.11 9.28
C LEU A 147 2.40 4.50 10.20
N ASP A 148 3.07 3.44 9.76
CA ASP A 148 4.17 2.82 10.50
C ASP A 148 5.44 3.68 10.49
N LYS A 149 5.84 4.20 9.32
CA LYS A 149 7.01 5.08 9.18
C LYS A 149 6.91 6.31 10.06
N THR A 150 5.72 6.89 10.15
CA THR A 150 5.44 8.09 10.95
C THR A 150 4.84 7.77 12.31
N LYS A 151 4.97 6.52 12.78
CA LYS A 151 4.38 6.08 14.07
C LYS A 151 4.91 6.87 15.25
N GLU A 152 6.20 7.23 15.23
CA GLU A 152 6.78 8.12 16.23
C GLU A 152 6.30 9.55 15.97
N GLU A 153 5.58 10.14 16.93
CA GLU A 153 5.00 11.48 16.79
C GLU A 153 6.05 12.57 17.04
N THR A 154 6.95 12.75 16.07
CA THR A 154 7.82 13.93 15.98
C THR A 154 7.20 14.99 15.06
N VAL A 155 7.72 16.21 15.10
CA VAL A 155 7.30 17.29 14.19
C VAL A 155 7.56 16.86 12.74
N GLU A 156 8.76 16.34 12.46
CA GLU A 156 9.21 15.91 11.13
C GLU A 156 8.38 14.75 10.59
N ASN A 157 8.10 13.72 11.40
CA ASN A 157 7.25 12.61 10.99
C ASN A 157 5.81 13.06 10.75
N THR A 158 5.32 14.02 11.54
CA THR A 158 4.00 14.59 11.32
C THR A 158 3.97 15.42 10.03
N LYS A 159 5.02 16.18 9.71
CA LYS A 159 5.14 16.85 8.40
C LYS A 159 5.13 15.84 7.26
N GLU A 160 5.87 14.74 7.38
CA GLU A 160 5.91 13.69 6.35
C GLU A 160 4.52 13.07 6.14
N LEU A 161 3.81 12.75 7.22
CA LEU A 161 2.43 12.24 7.16
C LEU A 161 1.49 13.25 6.47
N MET A 162 1.57 14.53 6.86
CA MET A 162 0.76 15.60 6.31
C MET A 162 1.04 15.85 4.82
N LEU A 163 2.28 15.66 4.36
CA LEU A 163 2.62 15.83 2.94
C LEU A 163 2.34 14.58 2.11
N SER A 164 2.11 13.43 2.74
CA SER A 164 1.78 12.18 2.06
C SER A 164 0.51 12.27 1.20
N GLU A 165 0.55 11.60 0.04
CA GLU A 165 -0.60 11.37 -0.84
C GLU A 165 -1.42 10.13 -0.43
N THR A 166 -1.02 9.43 0.62
CA THR A 166 -1.52 8.07 0.93
C THR A 166 -2.94 7.98 1.49
N PHE A 167 -3.56 9.11 1.79
CA PHE A 167 -4.85 9.16 2.47
C PHE A 167 -5.91 9.80 1.57
N THR A 168 -7.11 9.25 1.63
CA THR A 168 -8.29 9.91 1.08
C THR A 168 -8.61 11.17 1.88
N HIS A 169 -9.34 12.13 1.30
CA HIS A 169 -9.70 13.39 1.99
C HIS A 169 -10.36 13.18 3.37
N SER A 170 -11.26 12.19 3.48
CA SER A 170 -11.95 11.87 4.74
C SER A 170 -11.00 11.32 5.80
N GLU A 171 -10.09 10.42 5.41
CA GLU A 171 -9.15 9.79 6.34
C GLU A 171 -7.99 10.72 6.71
N TYR A 172 -7.61 11.61 5.80
CA TYR A 172 -6.48 12.51 5.98
C TYR A 172 -6.68 13.42 7.19
N TYR A 173 -7.87 14.01 7.33
CA TYR A 173 -8.16 14.93 8.42
C TYR A 173 -8.02 14.25 9.79
N GLU A 174 -8.63 13.08 9.95
CA GLU A 174 -8.54 12.29 11.18
C GLU A 174 -7.08 11.89 11.47
N ALA A 175 -6.39 11.32 10.47
CA ALA A 175 -5.01 10.86 10.64
C ALA A 175 -4.02 11.98 11.01
N VAL A 176 -4.26 13.21 10.54
CA VAL A 176 -3.41 14.37 10.83
C VAL A 176 -3.78 15.04 12.15
N CYS A 177 -5.06 15.33 12.38
CA CYS A 177 -5.48 16.09 13.55
C CYS A 177 -5.40 15.29 14.86
N GLU A 178 -5.34 13.95 14.80
CA GLU A 178 -5.05 13.11 15.96
C GLU A 178 -3.58 13.16 16.41
N ARG A 179 -2.65 13.63 15.57
CA ARG A 179 -1.22 13.71 15.93
C ARG A 179 -0.97 14.83 16.92
N LYS A 180 -0.20 14.56 17.97
CA LYS A 180 0.14 15.56 19.00
C LYS A 180 0.75 16.86 18.44
N HIS A 181 1.55 16.75 17.39
CA HIS A 181 2.40 17.84 16.88
C HIS A 181 1.92 18.46 15.56
N PHE A 182 0.67 18.22 15.13
CA PHE A 182 0.23 18.66 13.80
C PHE A 182 0.26 20.18 13.62
N LYS A 183 0.03 20.95 14.69
CA LYS A 183 0.06 22.42 14.66
C LYS A 183 1.47 22.94 14.48
N GLU A 184 2.42 22.38 15.22
CA GLU A 184 3.84 22.70 15.12
C GLU A 184 4.41 22.28 13.76
N ALA A 185 4.05 21.08 13.29
CA ALA A 185 4.41 20.58 11.97
C ALA A 185 3.93 21.53 10.87
N PHE A 186 2.64 21.88 10.86
CA PHE A 186 2.11 22.85 9.91
C PHE A 186 2.80 24.22 10.01
N ALA A 187 3.03 24.75 11.22
CA ALA A 187 3.66 26.05 11.42
C ALA A 187 5.10 26.13 10.88
N SER A 188 5.80 25.00 10.87
CA SER A 188 7.18 24.83 10.38
C SER A 188 7.29 24.54 8.88
N MET A 189 6.16 24.46 8.16
CA MET A 189 6.14 24.23 6.72
C MET A 189 6.50 25.48 5.90
N THR A 190 7.03 25.25 4.69
CA THR A 190 7.08 26.29 3.66
C THR A 190 5.68 26.63 3.17
N TYR A 191 5.52 27.73 2.43
CA TYR A 191 4.20 28.11 1.92
C TYR A 191 3.68 27.14 0.85
N GLU A 192 4.58 26.53 0.09
CA GLU A 192 4.29 25.44 -0.85
C GLU A 192 3.77 24.20 -0.11
N GLU A 193 4.48 23.77 0.93
CA GLU A 193 4.07 22.64 1.78
C GLU A 193 2.71 22.90 2.44
N MET A 194 2.50 24.12 2.95
CA MET A 194 1.21 24.54 3.53
C MET A 194 0.09 24.45 2.49
N LEU A 195 0.32 24.95 1.27
CA LEU A 195 -0.67 24.88 0.19
C LEU A 195 -1.05 23.41 -0.12
N GLU A 196 -0.06 22.51 -0.19
CA GLU A 196 -0.32 21.09 -0.45
C GLU A 196 -1.13 20.42 0.67
N VAL A 197 -0.87 20.78 1.94
CA VAL A 197 -1.70 20.33 3.06
C VAL A 197 -3.12 20.86 2.94
N LEU A 198 -3.29 22.16 2.69
CA LEU A 198 -4.61 22.79 2.67
C LEU A 198 -5.47 22.29 1.50
N LYS A 199 -4.88 21.89 0.37
CA LYS A 199 -5.59 21.20 -0.73
C LYS A 199 -6.20 19.85 -0.31
N LYS A 200 -5.65 19.20 0.71
CA LYS A 200 -6.05 17.86 1.17
C LYS A 200 -7.04 17.88 2.34
N VAL A 201 -6.98 18.93 3.15
CA VAL A 201 -7.90 19.13 4.28
C VAL A 201 -9.33 19.38 3.77
N GLY A 202 -10.28 18.55 4.19
CA GLY A 202 -11.69 18.73 3.82
C GLY A 202 -12.35 19.97 4.43
N GLU A 203 -12.04 20.28 5.69
CA GLU A 203 -12.60 21.41 6.45
C GLU A 203 -11.51 22.44 6.78
N ILE A 204 -11.12 23.22 5.77
CA ILE A 204 -9.94 24.11 5.85
C ILE A 204 -10.13 25.23 6.89
N ASP A 205 -11.32 25.82 6.97
CA ASP A 205 -11.61 26.87 7.96
C ASP A 205 -11.48 26.34 9.40
N GLU A 206 -11.99 25.13 9.66
CA GLU A 206 -11.82 24.49 10.97
C GLU A 206 -10.35 24.22 11.27
N PHE A 207 -9.62 23.62 10.33
CA PHE A 207 -8.19 23.32 10.48
C PHE A 207 -7.34 24.56 10.80
N LEU A 208 -7.50 25.63 10.01
CA LEU A 208 -6.74 26.86 10.19
C LEU A 208 -7.16 27.61 11.45
N SER A 209 -8.45 27.57 11.84
CA SER A 209 -8.91 28.20 13.08
C SER A 209 -8.28 27.60 14.34
N GLN A 210 -7.73 26.38 14.27
CA GLN A 210 -7.00 25.75 15.37
C GLN A 210 -5.55 26.24 15.49
N MET A 211 -5.01 26.90 14.47
CA MET A 211 -3.63 27.41 14.42
C MET A 211 -3.48 28.71 15.21
N SER A 212 -2.24 29.08 15.57
CA SER A 212 -1.97 30.37 16.22
C SER A 212 -2.22 31.54 15.24
N LYS A 213 -2.53 32.73 15.77
CA LYS A 213 -2.78 33.92 14.92
C LYS A 213 -1.61 34.24 14.00
N SER A 214 -0.37 34.05 14.46
CA SER A 214 0.83 34.32 13.66
C SER A 214 0.96 33.37 12.46
N VAL A 215 0.60 32.10 12.63
CA VAL A 215 0.57 31.11 11.54
C VAL A 215 -0.54 31.46 10.55
N ILE A 216 -1.75 31.71 11.04
CA ILE A 216 -2.90 32.10 10.19
C ILE A 216 -2.54 33.34 9.36
N LYS A 217 -1.99 34.38 9.99
CA LYS A 217 -1.59 35.63 9.32
C LYS A 217 -0.64 35.34 8.15
N ARG A 218 0.42 34.58 8.41
CA ARG A 218 1.40 34.20 7.38
C ARG A 218 0.75 33.39 6.24
N CYS A 219 -0.14 32.45 6.55
CA CYS A 219 -0.85 31.68 5.52
C CYS A 219 -1.69 32.58 4.63
N VAL A 220 -2.55 33.42 5.22
CA VAL A 220 -3.42 34.35 4.49
C VAL A 220 -2.63 35.30 3.60
N GLU A 221 -1.49 35.81 4.09
CA GLU A 221 -0.68 36.78 3.36
C GLU A 221 0.20 36.16 2.25
N ASN A 222 0.57 34.88 2.34
CA ASN A 222 1.63 34.30 1.49
C ASN A 222 1.21 33.07 0.67
N VAL A 223 0.32 32.21 1.17
CA VAL A 223 -0.16 31.04 0.41
C VAL A 223 -0.81 31.44 -0.93
N PRO A 224 -1.60 32.53 -1.03
CA PRO A 224 -2.17 32.96 -2.31
C PRO A 224 -1.14 33.38 -3.37
N LYS A 225 0.11 33.67 -2.95
CA LYS A 225 1.20 34.07 -3.83
C LYS A 225 2.02 32.87 -4.34
N VAL A 226 1.76 31.67 -3.83
CA VAL A 226 2.43 30.45 -4.27
C VAL A 226 1.95 30.07 -5.67
N LYS A 227 2.88 29.70 -6.55
CA LYS A 227 2.57 29.25 -7.91
C LYS A 227 1.64 28.03 -7.86
N GLY A 228 0.54 28.06 -8.63
CA GLY A 228 -0.49 27.02 -8.63
C GLY A 228 -1.59 27.23 -7.59
N ALA A 229 -1.55 28.34 -6.83
CA ALA A 229 -2.65 28.78 -5.99
C ALA A 229 -3.73 29.55 -6.78
N GLU A 230 -3.41 29.98 -8.01
CA GLU A 230 -4.30 30.80 -8.82
C GLU A 230 -5.61 30.02 -9.10
N ASN A 231 -6.74 30.59 -8.66
CA ASN A 231 -8.09 30.05 -8.78
C ASN A 231 -8.48 28.92 -7.80
N LEU A 232 -7.66 28.63 -6.79
CA LEU A 232 -8.07 27.67 -5.76
C LEU A 232 -8.84 28.37 -4.62
N VAL A 233 -9.96 27.78 -4.20
CA VAL A 233 -10.75 28.26 -3.03
C VAL A 233 -9.88 28.28 -1.75
N VAL A 234 -8.92 27.35 -1.64
CA VAL A 234 -7.88 27.32 -0.59
C VAL A 234 -7.05 28.61 -0.51
N ALA A 235 -6.98 29.39 -1.59
CA ALA A 235 -6.14 30.58 -1.71
C ALA A 235 -6.92 31.91 -1.66
N THR A 236 -8.26 31.93 -1.50
CA THR A 236 -9.02 33.18 -1.52
C THR A 236 -9.06 33.90 -0.17
N PHE A 237 -9.05 33.16 0.94
CA PHE A 237 -9.08 33.68 2.32
C PHE A 237 -10.06 34.85 2.55
N ASP A 238 -11.31 34.65 2.18
CA ASP A 238 -12.41 35.61 2.43
C ASP A 238 -13.37 35.13 3.55
N ASN A 239 -14.21 36.04 4.06
CA ASN A 239 -15.15 35.74 5.16
C ASN A 239 -16.26 34.76 4.77
N PHE A 240 -16.47 34.51 3.47
CA PHE A 240 -17.48 33.55 3.03
C PHE A 240 -16.97 32.12 3.20
N TYR A 241 -15.73 31.84 2.80
CA TYR A 241 -15.13 30.51 2.93
C TYR A 241 -14.38 30.28 4.24
N TYR A 242 -13.90 31.34 4.92
CA TYR A 242 -13.05 31.24 6.13
C TYR A 242 -13.53 32.05 7.34
N PRO A 243 -14.81 31.99 7.72
CA PRO A 243 -15.36 32.85 8.78
C PRO A 243 -14.69 32.63 10.14
N LYS A 244 -14.38 31.38 10.55
CA LYS A 244 -13.74 31.11 11.87
C LYS A 244 -12.30 31.58 11.89
N THR A 245 -11.56 31.29 10.82
CA THR A 245 -10.15 31.64 10.66
C THR A 245 -9.97 33.15 10.68
N LEU A 246 -10.77 33.88 9.90
CA LEU A 246 -10.68 35.34 9.83
C LEU A 246 -11.21 36.02 11.09
N LYS A 247 -12.26 35.49 11.74
CA LYS A 247 -12.69 35.94 13.07
C LYS A 247 -11.59 35.78 14.11
N LYS A 248 -10.85 34.68 14.10
CA LYS A 248 -9.71 34.49 15.00
C LYS A 248 -8.59 35.48 14.71
N LEU A 249 -8.29 35.74 13.43
CA LEU A 249 -7.23 36.64 13.03
C LEU A 249 -7.55 38.11 13.37
N TYR A 250 -8.70 38.60 12.91
CA TYR A 250 -9.08 40.02 12.96
C TYR A 250 -10.07 40.39 14.07
N GLY A 251 -10.70 39.41 14.73
CA GLY A 251 -11.78 39.63 15.70
C GLY A 251 -13.16 39.56 15.04
N ASP A 252 -14.21 39.87 15.80
CA ASP A 252 -15.55 39.98 15.25
C ASP A 252 -15.63 41.21 14.32
N SER A 253 -15.67 40.96 13.02
CA SER A 253 -15.98 41.95 11.99
C SER A 253 -17.47 42.30 11.96
N THR A 254 -18.17 42.28 13.10
CA THR A 254 -19.39 43.09 13.29
C THR A 254 -18.97 44.52 13.62
N MET A 255 -18.32 45.19 12.67
CA MET A 255 -18.15 46.65 12.71
C MET A 255 -18.78 47.30 11.48
N LYS A 256 -20.04 47.69 11.69
CA LYS A 256 -20.64 48.95 11.27
C LYS A 256 -20.56 49.27 9.77
N PHE A 257 -21.65 48.94 9.07
CA PHE A 257 -22.21 49.91 8.13
C PHE A 257 -22.48 51.19 8.94
N ILE A 258 -21.67 52.23 8.69
CA ILE A 258 -22.06 53.63 8.94
C ILE A 258 -22.71 54.11 7.67
#